data_AF-A0A9D8KUL7-F1
#
_entry.id   AF-A0A9D8KUL7-F1
#
_cell.length_a   1.000
_cell.length_b   1.000
_cell.length_c   1.000
_cell.angle_alpha   90.00
_cell.angle_beta   90.00
_cell.angle_gamma   90.00
#
_symmetry.space_group_name_H-M   'P 1'
#
loop_
_entity.id
_entity.type
_entity.pdbx_description
1 polymer ?
#
loop_
_entity_poly.entity_id
_entity_poly.type
_entity_poly.pdbx_seq_one_letter_code
_entity_poly.pdbx_strand_id
1 'polypeptide(L)'
;MPDTFLFYDLETFGQDPRRTRIAQFAAVRTDAQLQVVEEPVSFFVRPADDLLPSPIATLITGITPQHALTEGLGEAEAFARINELMARPQTCTLGYNTLRFDDEFVRHGLFRNFFDPYEREWRGGNSRWDLLDMLRLVHALRPDGIVWPQREDGATSFKLEHLALANDVRQGDAHEALSDVHATIGMARKFRQAQPRMWDYALKLRDKRFVASLLDMVAMQPALHISMRYPASRLCAAPVLPLATHPHIGNRVIVFDLDGDPQMLLDLSVEEIAQRLYTRAADLPEGQQRIPLKEVHLNKVPALVAWNHLRAPDFERLGIDPVATESRAAQLRAHGPALAEKVRRVFARERPAEGPPDPDGALYDGFLAEGDRAQLARVRACPPEALAQMAGSFRDPRLPE
;
A
#
# COMPACT_ATOMS: atom_id res chain seq x y z
N MET A 1 6.78 15.68 12.85
CA MET A 1 7.03 14.22 12.75
C MET A 1 5.93 13.53 13.53
N PRO A 2 5.59 12.25 13.29
CA PRO A 2 4.74 11.54 14.25
C PRO A 2 5.47 11.45 15.59
N ASP A 3 4.72 11.40 16.68
CA ASP A 3 5.30 11.29 18.01
C ASP A 3 5.68 9.84 18.30
N THR A 4 4.91 8.89 17.74
CA THR A 4 5.19 7.45 17.84
C THR A 4 5.02 6.75 16.50
N PHE A 5 5.72 5.62 16.35
CA PHE A 5 5.44 4.64 15.31
C PHE A 5 4.75 3.43 15.95
N LEU A 6 3.75 2.87 15.26
CA LEU A 6 3.17 1.58 15.61
C LEU A 6 3.50 0.60 14.49
N PHE A 7 4.52 -0.22 14.72
CA PHE A 7 4.89 -1.31 13.82
C PHE A 7 3.90 -2.45 14.04
N TYR A 8 3.36 -3.01 12.97
CA TYR A 8 2.42 -4.12 13.06
C TYR A 8 2.53 -5.05 11.86
N ASP A 9 2.04 -6.28 12.04
CA ASP A 9 1.99 -7.32 11.04
C ASP A 9 0.79 -8.24 11.34
N LEU A 10 0.26 -8.88 10.30
CA LEU A 10 -0.87 -9.80 10.39
C LEU A 10 -0.52 -11.17 9.83
N GLU A 11 -0.93 -12.21 10.54
CA GLU A 11 -1.15 -13.51 9.93
C GLU A 11 -2.64 -13.65 9.59
N THR A 12 -2.98 -14.18 8.42
CA THR A 12 -4.36 -14.24 7.92
C THR A 12 -4.75 -15.66 7.51
N PHE A 13 -6.05 -15.94 7.53
CA PHE A 13 -6.58 -17.23 7.05
C PHE A 13 -6.64 -17.33 5.52
N GLY A 14 -6.18 -16.32 4.79
CA GLY A 14 -6.13 -16.30 3.33
C GLY A 14 -5.68 -14.95 2.77
N GLN A 15 -5.63 -14.83 1.45
CA GLN A 15 -5.03 -13.66 0.78
C GLN A 15 -6.02 -12.56 0.43
N ASP A 16 -7.32 -12.87 0.39
CA ASP A 16 -8.36 -11.91 -0.01
C ASP A 16 -8.97 -11.23 1.24
N PRO A 17 -8.71 -9.95 1.49
CA PRO A 17 -9.24 -9.23 2.66
C PRO A 17 -10.77 -9.10 2.65
N ARG A 18 -11.42 -9.27 1.49
CA ARG A 18 -12.87 -9.22 1.34
C ARG A 18 -13.53 -10.47 1.89
N ARG A 19 -12.92 -11.63 1.61
CA ARG A 19 -13.53 -12.96 1.85
C ARG A 19 -12.93 -13.73 3.00
N THR A 20 -11.82 -13.25 3.56
CA THR A 20 -11.08 -13.96 4.61
C THR A 20 -10.91 -13.07 5.83
N ARG A 21 -10.26 -13.60 6.87
CA ARG A 21 -10.12 -12.94 8.18
C ARG A 21 -8.68 -12.97 8.67
N ILE A 22 -8.39 -12.09 9.62
CA ILE A 22 -7.14 -12.08 10.37
C ILE A 22 -7.13 -13.33 11.27
N ALA A 23 -5.98 -13.99 11.39
CA ALA A 23 -5.73 -15.10 12.30
C ALA A 23 -4.94 -14.63 13.53
N GLN A 24 -3.95 -13.75 13.34
CA GLN A 24 -3.15 -13.14 14.40
C GLN A 24 -2.88 -11.68 14.07
N PHE A 25 -2.90 -10.84 15.11
CA PHE A 25 -2.42 -9.47 15.07
C PHE A 25 -1.24 -9.31 16.01
N ALA A 26 -0.15 -8.73 15.54
CA ALA A 26 0.95 -8.30 16.40
C ALA A 26 1.33 -6.85 16.15
N ALA A 27 1.71 -6.13 17.21
CA ALA A 27 2.19 -4.76 17.11
C ALA A 27 3.17 -4.38 18.21
N VAL A 28 4.09 -3.48 17.88
CA VAL A 28 5.06 -2.87 18.79
C VAL A 28 5.07 -1.37 18.57
N ARG A 29 4.91 -0.61 19.66
CA ARG A 29 5.00 0.85 19.63
C ARG A 29 6.43 1.30 19.92
N THR A 30 6.90 2.27 19.13
CA THR A 30 8.17 2.94 19.36
C THR A 30 8.02 4.45 19.43
N ASP A 31 8.98 5.11 20.07
CA ASP A 31 9.19 6.55 19.90
C ASP A 31 9.71 6.89 18.49
N ALA A 32 9.90 8.19 18.23
CA ALA A 32 10.47 8.68 16.97
C ALA A 32 11.93 8.25 16.74
N GLN A 33 12.63 7.79 17.78
CA GLN A 33 13.99 7.26 17.74
C GLN A 33 14.02 5.74 17.51
N LEU A 34 12.85 5.13 17.29
CA LEU A 34 12.65 3.70 17.08
C LEU A 34 12.99 2.87 18.34
N GLN A 35 12.93 3.44 19.54
CA GLN A 35 13.03 2.69 20.79
C GLN A 35 11.64 2.21 21.22
N VAL A 36 11.54 0.95 21.66
CA VAL A 36 10.28 0.38 22.13
C VAL A 36 9.86 1.10 23.42
N VAL A 37 8.60 1.55 23.48
CA VAL A 37 8.09 2.37 24.60
C VAL A 37 6.96 1.70 25.38
N GLU A 38 6.39 0.63 24.85
CA GLU A 38 5.29 -0.13 25.46
C GLU A 38 5.54 -1.63 25.25
N GLU A 39 4.91 -2.46 26.09
CA GLU A 39 4.95 -3.92 25.91
C GLU A 39 4.41 -4.30 24.53
N PRO A 40 5.07 -5.24 23.81
CA PRO A 40 4.54 -5.79 22.58
C PRO A 40 3.16 -6.39 22.77
N VAL A 41 2.29 -6.21 21.76
CA VAL A 41 0.96 -6.79 21.72
C VAL A 41 0.94 -7.90 20.67
N SER A 42 0.42 -9.06 21.04
CA SER A 42 0.17 -10.18 20.13
C SER A 42 -1.07 -10.94 20.59
N PHE A 43 -2.04 -11.16 19.71
CA PHE A 43 -3.22 -11.97 20.01
C PHE A 43 -3.81 -12.61 18.75
N PHE A 44 -4.45 -13.76 18.93
CA PHE A 44 -5.19 -14.43 17.88
C PHE A 44 -6.60 -13.88 17.73
N VAL A 45 -7.17 -14.04 16.53
CA VAL A 45 -8.55 -13.70 16.22
C VAL A 45 -9.30 -14.98 15.91
N ARG A 46 -10.38 -15.20 16.65
CA ARG A 46 -11.23 -16.38 16.52
C ARG A 46 -11.92 -16.35 15.14
N PRO A 47 -11.76 -17.40 14.29
CA PRO A 47 -12.55 -17.50 13.08
C PRO A 47 -14.03 -17.70 13.43
N ALA A 48 -14.92 -17.04 12.70
CA ALA A 48 -16.35 -17.29 12.77
C ALA A 48 -16.70 -18.63 12.09
N ASP A 49 -17.86 -19.19 12.43
CA ASP A 49 -18.28 -20.52 11.99
C ASP A 49 -18.59 -20.61 10.48
N ASP A 50 -18.66 -19.46 9.80
CA ASP A 50 -18.89 -19.31 8.35
C ASP A 50 -17.58 -19.19 7.54
N LEU A 51 -16.43 -19.12 8.19
CA LEU A 51 -15.12 -19.05 7.53
C LEU A 51 -14.54 -20.45 7.35
N LEU A 52 -14.17 -20.80 6.12
CA LEU A 52 -13.28 -21.93 5.83
C LEU A 52 -11.85 -21.41 5.56
N PRO A 53 -10.89 -21.60 6.49
CA PRO A 53 -9.53 -21.10 6.31
C PRO A 53 -8.79 -21.77 5.16
N SER A 54 -7.92 -21.00 4.49
CA SER A 54 -7.06 -21.53 3.44
C SER A 54 -6.06 -22.54 4.02
N PRO A 55 -5.99 -23.77 3.48
CA PRO A 55 -4.96 -24.73 3.88
C PRO A 55 -3.55 -24.22 3.62
N ILE A 56 -3.35 -23.49 2.51
CA ILE A 56 -2.05 -22.92 2.15
C ILE A 56 -1.65 -21.81 3.13
N ALA A 57 -2.57 -20.92 3.50
CA ALA A 57 -2.27 -19.91 4.51
C ALA A 57 -1.90 -20.57 5.84
N THR A 58 -2.69 -21.54 6.30
CA THR A 58 -2.42 -22.30 7.54
C THR A 58 -1.04 -22.96 7.54
N LEU A 59 -0.59 -23.50 6.40
CA LEU A 59 0.75 -24.08 6.26
C LEU A 59 1.86 -23.04 6.32
N ILE A 60 1.62 -21.83 5.78
CA ILE A 60 2.60 -20.74 5.80
C ILE A 60 2.71 -20.14 7.20
N THR A 61 1.58 -19.86 7.85
CA THR A 61 1.54 -19.17 9.15
C THR A 61 1.78 -20.12 10.32
N GLY A 62 1.54 -21.43 10.15
CA GLY A 62 1.55 -22.41 11.24
C GLY A 62 0.36 -22.28 12.20
N ILE A 63 -0.55 -21.33 12.00
CA ILE A 63 -1.69 -21.08 12.88
C ILE A 63 -2.87 -21.91 12.44
N THR A 64 -3.11 -23.01 13.15
CA THR A 64 -4.30 -23.85 12.89
C THR A 64 -5.58 -23.10 13.26
N PRO A 65 -6.68 -23.29 12.51
CA PRO A 65 -7.99 -22.73 12.87
C PRO A 65 -8.45 -23.14 14.27
N GLN A 66 -8.12 -24.36 14.71
CA GLN A 66 -8.44 -24.87 16.03
C GLN A 66 -7.70 -24.08 17.12
N HIS A 67 -6.43 -23.76 16.91
CA HIS A 67 -5.66 -22.96 17.86
C HIS A 67 -6.24 -21.55 18.00
N ALA A 68 -6.50 -20.87 16.87
CA ALA A 68 -7.12 -19.55 16.89
C ALA A 68 -8.56 -19.57 17.44
N LEU A 69 -9.30 -20.67 17.27
CA LEU A 69 -10.63 -20.85 17.85
C LEU A 69 -10.58 -20.91 19.38
N THR A 70 -9.60 -21.61 19.94
CA THR A 70 -9.41 -21.77 21.39
C THR A 70 -8.81 -20.52 22.05
N GLU A 71 -7.74 -19.96 21.48
CA GLU A 71 -6.95 -18.89 22.09
C GLU A 71 -7.36 -17.48 21.62
N GLY A 72 -8.15 -17.38 20.55
CA GLY A 72 -8.47 -16.11 19.91
C GLY A 72 -9.61 -15.33 20.56
N LEU A 73 -9.51 -14.00 20.42
CA LEU A 73 -10.57 -13.06 20.75
C LEU A 73 -11.66 -13.09 19.69
N GLY A 74 -12.91 -12.78 20.07
CA GLY A 74 -13.96 -12.53 19.08
C GLY A 74 -13.60 -11.35 18.17
N GLU A 75 -14.01 -11.39 16.89
CA GLU A 75 -13.60 -10.37 15.91
C GLU A 75 -13.93 -8.94 16.38
N ALA A 76 -15.11 -8.71 16.96
CA ALA A 76 -15.49 -7.40 17.49
C ALA A 76 -14.54 -6.88 18.60
N GLU A 77 -14.12 -7.76 19.51
CA GLU A 77 -13.16 -7.40 20.56
C GLU A 77 -11.77 -7.15 19.98
N ALA A 78 -11.32 -8.02 19.07
CA ALA A 78 -10.04 -7.87 18.37
C ALA A 78 -9.96 -6.53 17.66
N PHE A 79 -10.99 -6.15 16.88
CA PHE A 79 -11.01 -4.87 16.16
C PHE A 79 -11.17 -3.65 17.06
N ALA A 80 -11.84 -3.78 18.21
CA ALA A 80 -11.82 -2.72 19.22
C ALA A 80 -10.39 -2.44 19.72
N ARG A 81 -9.63 -3.50 20.02
CA ARG A 81 -8.22 -3.38 20.45
C ARG A 81 -7.31 -2.86 19.33
N ILE A 82 -7.45 -3.38 18.10
CA ILE A 82 -6.68 -2.90 16.93
C ILE A 82 -6.95 -1.42 16.70
N ASN A 83 -8.22 -1.01 16.72
CA ASN A 83 -8.59 0.39 16.54
C ASN A 83 -8.02 1.28 17.65
N GLU A 84 -8.10 0.86 18.92
CA GLU A 84 -7.53 1.60 20.05
C GLU A 84 -6.03 1.83 19.87
N LEU A 85 -5.28 0.80 19.46
CA LEU A 85 -3.84 0.90 19.21
C LEU A 85 -3.52 1.85 18.05
N MET A 86 -4.23 1.68 16.93
CA MET A 86 -3.93 2.41 15.69
C MET A 86 -4.46 3.85 15.66
N ALA A 87 -5.54 4.14 16.38
CA ALA A 87 -6.19 5.45 16.37
C ALA A 87 -5.64 6.43 17.40
N ARG A 88 -4.66 6.02 18.24
CA ARG A 88 -4.00 6.94 19.17
C ARG A 88 -3.43 8.15 18.40
N PRO A 89 -3.69 9.41 18.82
CA PRO A 89 -3.20 10.59 18.12
C PRO A 89 -1.69 10.60 17.88
N GLN A 90 -1.26 11.28 16.83
CA GLN A 90 0.14 11.41 16.41
C GLN A 90 0.87 10.07 16.20
N THR A 91 0.13 9.01 15.84
CA THR A 91 0.70 7.70 15.50
C THR A 91 0.95 7.57 14.00
N CYS A 92 2.14 7.09 13.62
CA CYS A 92 2.39 6.58 12.28
C CYS A 92 2.36 5.04 12.30
N THR A 93 1.29 4.44 11.76
CA THR A 93 1.17 2.98 11.67
C THR A 93 1.92 2.49 10.44
N LEU A 94 2.77 1.47 10.58
CA LEU A 94 3.56 0.93 9.47
C LEU A 94 3.91 -0.54 9.67
N GLY A 95 4.32 -1.18 8.60
CA GLY A 95 4.92 -2.51 8.62
C GLY A 95 5.68 -2.76 7.33
N TYR A 96 5.69 -4.00 6.87
CA TYR A 96 6.37 -4.41 5.65
C TYR A 96 5.37 -4.88 4.59
N ASN A 97 5.15 -4.11 3.52
CA ASN A 97 4.11 -4.34 2.50
C ASN A 97 2.66 -4.15 2.99
N THR A 98 2.46 -3.46 4.11
CA THR A 98 1.16 -3.31 4.76
C THR A 98 0.14 -2.53 3.94
N LEU A 99 0.56 -1.51 3.17
CA LEU A 99 -0.37 -0.65 2.41
C LEU A 99 -1.15 -1.40 1.31
N ARG A 100 -0.66 -2.58 0.92
CA ARG A 100 -1.23 -3.41 -0.16
C ARG A 100 -1.88 -4.69 0.36
N PHE A 101 -1.68 -5.03 1.62
CA PHE A 101 -2.17 -6.26 2.22
C PHE A 101 -2.84 -5.98 3.57
N ASP A 102 -2.06 -5.75 4.61
CA ASP A 102 -2.53 -5.66 6.00
C ASP A 102 -3.52 -4.53 6.23
N ASP A 103 -3.27 -3.36 5.65
CA ASP A 103 -4.19 -2.23 5.73
C ASP A 103 -5.56 -2.54 5.12
N GLU A 104 -5.61 -3.38 4.09
CA GLU A 104 -6.88 -3.78 3.47
C GLU A 104 -7.64 -4.72 4.41
N PHE A 105 -6.96 -5.66 5.08
CA PHE A 105 -7.56 -6.47 6.15
C PHE A 105 -8.07 -5.63 7.32
N VAL A 106 -7.27 -4.66 7.77
CA VAL A 106 -7.66 -3.74 8.85
C VAL A 106 -8.87 -2.92 8.43
N ARG A 107 -8.89 -2.36 7.21
CA ARG A 107 -10.04 -1.58 6.72
C ARG A 107 -11.32 -2.41 6.63
N HIS A 108 -11.24 -3.61 6.03
CA HIS A 108 -12.40 -4.48 5.89
C HIS A 108 -12.92 -4.95 7.25
N GLY A 109 -12.04 -5.32 8.18
CA GLY A 109 -12.49 -5.74 9.50
C GLY A 109 -12.97 -4.59 10.39
N LEU A 110 -12.39 -3.38 10.28
CA LEU A 110 -12.97 -2.19 10.90
C LEU A 110 -14.38 -1.93 10.36
N PHE A 111 -14.56 -2.03 9.04
CA PHE A 111 -15.87 -1.87 8.40
C PHE A 111 -16.91 -2.87 8.92
N ARG A 112 -16.58 -4.18 8.90
CA ARG A 112 -17.44 -5.25 9.43
C ARG A 112 -17.80 -5.07 10.90
N ASN A 113 -16.88 -4.51 11.68
CA ASN A 113 -17.05 -4.32 13.13
C ASN A 113 -17.49 -2.88 13.48
N PHE A 114 -18.15 -2.21 12.53
CA PHE A 114 -18.76 -0.89 12.69
C PHE A 114 -17.79 0.20 13.14
N PHE A 115 -16.52 0.18 12.75
CA PHE A 115 -15.58 1.30 12.92
C PHE A 115 -15.43 2.08 11.61
N ASP A 116 -14.98 3.34 11.69
CA ASP A 116 -14.58 4.06 10.48
C ASP A 116 -13.28 3.43 9.92
N PRO A 117 -13.26 2.92 8.68
CA PRO A 117 -12.10 2.20 8.15
C PRO A 117 -10.86 3.08 7.92
N TYR A 118 -11.02 4.40 7.91
CA TYR A 118 -10.03 5.34 7.41
C TYR A 118 -9.59 6.38 8.44
N GLU A 119 -10.39 6.71 9.46
CA GLU A 119 -10.06 7.77 10.41
C GLU A 119 -8.72 7.57 11.12
N ARG A 120 -8.37 6.33 11.48
CA ARG A 120 -7.07 5.98 12.09
C ARG A 120 -5.87 6.37 11.22
N GLU A 121 -6.08 6.56 9.91
CA GLU A 121 -5.02 6.84 8.93
C GLU A 121 -4.64 8.33 8.85
N TRP A 122 -5.42 9.24 9.43
CA TRP A 122 -5.22 10.70 9.27
C TRP A 122 -5.71 11.56 10.44
N ARG A 123 -6.74 11.15 11.17
CA ARG A 123 -7.31 11.94 12.28
C ARG A 123 -6.30 12.05 13.41
N GLY A 124 -6.29 13.18 14.13
CA GLY A 124 -5.39 13.38 15.27
C GLY A 124 -3.91 13.49 14.88
N GLY A 125 -3.61 13.84 13.63
CA GLY A 125 -2.24 13.89 13.13
C GLY A 125 -1.65 12.51 12.80
N ASN A 126 -2.48 11.47 12.74
CA ASN A 126 -2.04 10.13 12.37
C ASN A 126 -1.61 10.07 10.90
N SER A 127 -0.84 9.04 10.59
CA SER A 127 -0.40 8.75 9.24
C SER A 127 -0.10 7.26 9.08
N ARG A 128 0.13 6.82 7.84
CA ARG A 128 0.60 5.46 7.55
C ARG A 128 1.92 5.47 6.81
N TRP A 129 2.68 4.39 6.92
CA TRP A 129 3.92 4.20 6.18
C TRP A 129 4.15 2.73 5.84
N ASP A 130 5.12 2.45 4.97
CA ASP A 130 5.46 1.09 4.54
C ASP A 130 6.95 1.00 4.25
N LEU A 131 7.64 0.07 4.91
CA LEU A 131 9.08 -0.01 4.82
C LEU A 131 9.56 -0.62 3.50
N LEU A 132 8.75 -1.44 2.83
CA LEU A 132 9.19 -2.21 1.65
C LEU A 132 9.63 -1.30 0.49
N ASP A 133 8.77 -0.37 0.07
CA ASP A 133 9.12 0.54 -1.04
C ASP A 133 10.19 1.55 -0.63
N MET A 134 10.32 1.87 0.66
CA MET A 134 11.39 2.72 1.16
C MET A 134 12.74 2.01 1.12
N LEU A 135 12.81 0.72 1.44
CA LEU A 135 14.04 -0.06 1.25
C LEU A 135 14.41 -0.20 -0.23
N ARG A 136 13.43 -0.35 -1.13
CA ARG A 136 13.69 -0.29 -2.58
C ARG A 136 14.27 1.06 -3.01
N LEU A 137 13.72 2.16 -2.47
CA LEU A 137 14.24 3.51 -2.73
C LEU A 137 15.70 3.66 -2.27
N VAL A 138 16.01 3.16 -1.08
CA VAL A 138 17.37 3.18 -0.53
C VAL A 138 18.30 2.32 -1.37
N HIS A 139 17.92 1.09 -1.72
CA HIS A 139 18.72 0.23 -2.58
C HIS A 139 19.02 0.89 -3.94
N ALA A 140 18.00 1.49 -4.56
CA ALA A 140 18.14 2.11 -5.88
C ALA A 140 19.06 3.34 -5.88
N LEU A 141 19.04 4.14 -4.80
CA LEU A 141 19.73 5.44 -4.79
C LEU A 141 20.93 5.51 -3.84
N ARG A 142 20.84 4.91 -2.66
CA ARG A 142 21.82 5.02 -1.57
C ARG A 142 22.01 3.66 -0.88
N PRO A 143 22.53 2.63 -1.60
CA PRO A 143 22.58 1.27 -1.08
C PRO A 143 23.57 1.08 0.08
N ASP A 144 24.54 1.98 0.23
CA ASP A 144 25.62 1.85 1.22
C ASP A 144 25.09 1.74 2.65
N GLY A 145 25.68 0.84 3.43
CA GLY A 145 25.37 0.61 4.85
C GLY A 145 24.25 -0.41 5.13
N ILE A 146 23.65 -1.00 4.09
CA ILE A 146 22.73 -2.13 4.19
C ILE A 146 23.25 -3.27 3.31
N VAL A 147 23.18 -4.51 3.82
CA VAL A 147 23.51 -5.71 3.05
C VAL A 147 22.28 -6.12 2.25
N TRP A 148 22.43 -6.25 0.93
CA TRP A 148 21.35 -6.56 0.01
C TRP A 148 21.49 -8.00 -0.50
N PRO A 149 20.73 -8.96 0.06
CA PRO A 149 20.84 -10.37 -0.32
C PRO A 149 20.37 -10.57 -1.77
N GLN A 150 21.01 -11.48 -2.49
CA GLN A 150 20.63 -11.84 -3.85
C GLN A 150 19.75 -13.09 -3.88
N ARG A 151 18.91 -13.18 -4.90
CA ARG A 151 18.14 -14.37 -5.28
C ARG A 151 18.97 -15.25 -6.20
N GLU A 152 18.46 -16.44 -6.48
CA GLU A 152 19.08 -17.39 -7.43
C GLU A 152 19.26 -16.82 -8.85
N ASP A 153 18.36 -15.92 -9.28
CA ASP A 153 18.43 -15.23 -10.57
C ASP A 153 19.38 -14.01 -10.58
N GLY A 154 20.12 -13.79 -9.48
CA GLY A 154 21.05 -12.66 -9.30
C GLY A 154 20.38 -11.33 -8.94
N ALA A 155 19.05 -11.25 -8.94
CA ALA A 155 18.34 -10.04 -8.54
C ALA A 155 18.30 -9.89 -7.02
N THR A 156 18.24 -8.65 -6.51
CA THR A 156 18.12 -8.40 -5.07
C THR A 156 16.81 -8.96 -4.50
N SER A 157 16.89 -9.68 -3.39
CA SER A 157 15.72 -10.11 -2.61
C SER A 157 15.26 -8.99 -1.68
N PHE A 158 13.97 -8.66 -1.77
CA PHE A 158 13.28 -7.79 -0.82
C PHE A 158 12.31 -8.57 0.07
N LYS A 159 12.50 -9.88 0.24
CA LYS A 159 11.78 -10.62 1.29
C LYS A 159 12.32 -10.16 2.65
N LEU A 160 11.43 -9.85 3.59
CA LEU A 160 11.80 -9.36 4.92
C LEU A 160 12.75 -10.34 5.62
N GLU A 161 12.44 -11.64 5.56
CA GLU A 161 13.28 -12.71 6.10
C GLU A 161 14.72 -12.63 5.57
N HIS A 162 14.91 -12.58 4.25
CA HIS A 162 16.24 -12.53 3.63
C HIS A 162 17.00 -11.28 4.07
N LEU A 163 16.35 -10.11 4.07
CA LEU A 163 16.96 -8.84 4.48
C LEU A 163 17.33 -8.85 5.96
N ALA A 164 16.43 -9.33 6.81
CA ALA A 164 16.64 -9.36 8.25
C ALA A 164 17.79 -10.29 8.64
N LEU A 165 17.89 -11.47 8.01
CA LEU A 165 19.00 -12.40 8.19
C LEU A 165 20.32 -11.80 7.70
N ALA A 166 20.34 -11.22 6.48
CA ALA A 166 21.56 -10.66 5.91
C ALA A 166 22.11 -9.43 6.66
N ASN A 167 21.29 -8.78 7.49
CA ASN A 167 21.64 -7.58 8.25
C ASN A 167 21.70 -7.81 9.77
N ASP A 168 21.62 -9.06 10.23
CA ASP A 168 21.67 -9.47 11.64
C ASP A 168 20.61 -8.77 12.53
N VAL A 169 19.37 -8.68 12.03
CA VAL A 169 18.24 -8.06 12.76
C VAL A 169 17.04 -8.98 12.97
N ARG A 170 17.17 -10.27 12.64
CA ARG A 170 16.14 -11.28 12.92
C ARG A 170 16.12 -11.63 14.41
N GLN A 171 14.91 -11.74 14.97
CA GLN A 171 14.67 -12.25 16.32
C GLN A 171 13.43 -13.16 16.25
N GLY A 172 13.54 -14.44 16.62
CA GLY A 172 12.43 -15.40 16.50
C GLY A 172 12.32 -16.08 15.13
N ASP A 173 11.29 -16.93 14.99
CA ASP A 173 11.05 -17.77 13.81
C ASP A 173 10.39 -16.98 12.66
N ALA A 174 10.57 -17.46 11.41
CA ALA A 174 9.86 -16.95 10.23
C ALA A 174 8.34 -17.19 10.33
N HIS A 175 7.52 -16.21 9.92
CA HIS A 175 6.06 -16.33 9.86
C HIS A 175 5.36 -16.39 11.22
N GLU A 176 5.93 -15.69 12.20
CA GLU A 176 5.22 -15.26 13.40
C GLU A 176 5.09 -13.74 13.34
N ALA A 177 3.85 -13.22 13.42
CA ALA A 177 3.58 -11.79 13.25
C ALA A 177 4.47 -10.91 14.15
N LEU A 178 4.72 -11.31 15.40
CA LEU A 178 5.55 -10.53 16.33
C LEU A 178 7.03 -10.54 15.93
N SER A 179 7.56 -11.67 15.48
CA SER A 179 8.92 -11.76 14.94
C SER A 179 9.10 -10.85 13.72
N ASP A 180 8.12 -10.83 12.81
CA ASP A 180 8.19 -9.99 11.60
C ASP A 180 8.04 -8.49 11.92
N VAL A 181 7.27 -8.13 12.97
CA VAL A 181 7.29 -6.77 13.54
C VAL A 181 8.69 -6.39 14.04
N HIS A 182 9.34 -7.25 14.82
CA HIS A 182 10.69 -6.99 15.32
C HIS A 182 11.73 -6.89 14.19
N ALA A 183 11.66 -7.76 13.19
CA ALA A 183 12.51 -7.70 12.01
C ALA A 183 12.31 -6.38 11.24
N THR A 184 11.06 -5.92 11.11
CA THR A 184 10.73 -4.64 10.47
C THR A 184 11.31 -3.46 11.24
N ILE A 185 11.22 -3.45 12.58
CA ILE A 185 11.87 -2.42 13.42
C ILE A 185 13.38 -2.45 13.25
N GLY A 186 13.98 -3.64 13.24
CA GLY A 186 15.41 -3.84 13.02
C GLY A 186 15.89 -3.25 11.70
N MET A 187 15.19 -3.55 10.60
CA MET A 187 15.47 -2.98 9.28
C MET A 187 15.25 -1.47 9.25
N ALA A 188 14.22 -0.94 9.92
CA ALA A 188 13.98 0.50 10.02
C ALA A 188 15.14 1.22 10.75
N ARG A 189 15.65 0.63 11.85
CA ARG A 189 16.83 1.15 12.56
C ARG A 189 18.08 1.14 11.69
N LYS A 190 18.33 0.05 10.95
CA LYS A 190 19.45 -0.05 10.00
C LYS A 190 19.35 1.00 8.90
N PHE A 191 18.17 1.16 8.29
CA PHE A 191 17.94 2.21 7.30
C PHE A 191 18.22 3.60 7.89
N ARG A 192 17.62 3.94 9.03
CA ARG A 192 17.84 5.24 9.68
C ARG A 192 19.31 5.50 10.00
N GLN A 193 20.04 4.49 10.46
CA GLN A 193 21.47 4.61 10.79
C GLN A 193 22.35 4.77 9.54
N ALA A 194 22.11 3.96 8.51
CA ALA A 194 22.91 3.95 7.28
C ALA A 194 22.67 5.21 6.44
N GLN A 195 21.42 5.66 6.34
CA GLN A 195 21.00 6.72 5.42
C GLN A 195 20.03 7.72 6.09
N PRO A 196 20.45 8.48 7.13
CA PRO A 196 19.56 9.33 7.93
C PRO A 196 18.86 10.42 7.11
N ARG A 197 19.54 11.03 6.14
CA ARG A 197 18.92 12.03 5.24
C ARG A 197 17.86 11.42 4.32
N MET A 198 18.09 10.18 3.86
CA MET A 198 17.12 9.46 3.05
C MET A 198 15.93 9.00 3.90
N TRP A 199 16.16 8.62 5.16
CA TRP A 199 15.10 8.34 6.13
C TRP A 199 14.16 9.54 6.31
N ASP A 200 14.71 10.73 6.56
CA ASP A 200 13.91 11.96 6.70
C ASP A 200 13.12 12.30 5.44
N TYR A 201 13.74 12.10 4.26
CA TYR A 201 13.07 12.27 2.98
C TYR A 201 11.93 11.26 2.79
N ALA A 202 12.21 9.98 3.00
CA ALA A 202 11.29 8.86 2.86
C ALA A 202 10.08 9.01 3.81
N LEU A 203 10.29 9.51 5.03
CA LEU A 203 9.21 9.85 5.94
C LEU A 203 8.28 10.94 5.38
N LYS A 204 8.79 11.96 4.68
CA LYS A 204 7.96 13.02 4.07
C LYS A 204 7.03 12.47 2.99
N LEU A 205 7.40 11.38 2.32
CA LEU A 205 6.59 10.74 1.27
C LEU A 205 5.26 10.18 1.78
N ARG A 206 5.05 10.10 3.10
CA ARG A 206 3.73 9.75 3.65
C ARG A 206 2.71 10.88 3.55
N ASP A 207 3.15 12.12 3.34
CA ASP A 207 2.25 13.25 3.12
C ASP A 207 1.87 13.33 1.63
N LYS A 208 0.60 13.03 1.34
CA LYS A 208 0.06 13.09 -0.02
C LYS A 208 0.23 14.46 -0.69
N ARG A 209 0.27 15.56 0.07
CA ARG A 209 0.46 16.91 -0.48
C ARG A 209 1.89 17.11 -0.96
N PHE A 210 2.86 16.65 -0.16
CA PHE A 210 4.26 16.66 -0.55
C PHE A 210 4.50 15.79 -1.79
N VAL A 211 3.96 14.58 -1.80
CA VAL A 211 4.04 13.69 -2.97
C VAL A 211 3.41 14.33 -4.21
N ALA A 212 2.23 14.95 -4.08
CA ALA A 212 1.57 15.63 -5.19
C ALA A 212 2.45 16.75 -5.78
N SER A 213 3.20 17.49 -4.95
CA SER A 213 4.09 18.53 -5.45
C SER A 213 5.32 18.01 -6.21
N LEU A 214 5.60 16.70 -6.15
CA LEU A 214 6.66 16.06 -6.95
C LEU A 214 6.18 15.71 -8.37
N LEU A 215 4.88 15.78 -8.64
CA LEU A 215 4.25 15.39 -9.91
C LEU A 215 3.63 16.61 -10.60
N ASP A 216 4.47 17.40 -11.27
CA ASP A 216 4.01 18.59 -12.01
C ASP A 216 3.43 18.20 -13.37
N MET A 217 2.10 18.10 -13.44
CA MET A 217 1.35 17.80 -14.67
C MET A 217 1.26 18.99 -15.64
N VAL A 218 1.52 20.22 -15.17
CA VAL A 218 1.44 21.42 -16.02
C VAL A 218 2.74 21.57 -16.81
N ALA A 219 3.87 21.57 -16.11
CA ALA A 219 5.17 21.56 -16.75
C ALA A 219 5.50 20.20 -17.40
N MET A 220 4.79 19.13 -17.00
CA MET A 220 5.14 17.75 -17.32
C MET A 220 6.61 17.51 -17.01
N GLN A 221 6.98 17.78 -15.76
CA GLN A 221 8.34 17.56 -15.30
C GLN A 221 8.52 16.08 -14.94
N PRO A 222 9.57 15.40 -15.45
CA PRO A 222 9.84 14.04 -15.02
C PRO A 222 10.01 13.92 -13.51
N ALA A 223 9.79 12.72 -12.98
CA ALA A 223 10.14 12.31 -11.62
C ALA A 223 10.66 10.87 -11.65
N LEU A 224 11.45 10.47 -10.67
CA LEU A 224 11.77 9.05 -10.49
C LEU A 224 10.72 8.41 -9.60
N HIS A 225 10.19 7.27 -10.02
CA HIS A 225 9.25 6.48 -9.24
C HIS A 225 9.81 5.08 -9.00
N ILE A 226 9.86 4.67 -7.73
CA ILE A 226 10.25 3.34 -7.31
C ILE A 226 9.00 2.52 -6.97
N SER A 227 8.86 1.34 -7.56
CA SER A 227 7.69 0.48 -7.37
C SER A 227 7.97 -0.96 -7.75
N MET A 228 7.37 -1.91 -7.03
CA MET A 228 7.36 -3.34 -7.39
C MET A 228 6.81 -3.63 -8.79
N ARG A 229 6.09 -2.67 -9.40
CA ARG A 229 5.54 -2.80 -10.75
C ARG A 229 6.61 -2.64 -11.83
N TYR A 230 7.77 -2.08 -11.49
CA TYR A 230 8.93 -2.03 -12.38
C TYR A 230 9.84 -3.23 -12.12
N PRO A 231 10.47 -3.78 -13.17
CA PRO A 231 11.26 -4.99 -13.03
C PRO A 231 12.48 -4.79 -12.12
N ALA A 232 12.90 -5.86 -11.46
CA ALA A 232 14.08 -5.85 -10.58
C ALA A 232 15.38 -5.51 -11.35
N SER A 233 15.44 -5.84 -12.65
CA SER A 233 16.55 -5.45 -13.54
C SER A 233 16.72 -3.93 -13.68
N ARG A 234 15.66 -3.15 -13.44
CA ARG A 234 15.68 -1.68 -13.39
C ARG A 234 15.73 -1.15 -11.96
N LEU A 235 16.16 -1.96 -10.99
CA LEU A 235 16.13 -1.64 -9.55
C LEU A 235 14.75 -1.19 -9.06
N CYS A 236 13.69 -1.73 -9.67
CA CYS A 236 12.32 -1.31 -9.42
C CYS A 236 12.08 0.18 -9.68
N ALA A 237 12.85 0.82 -10.57
CA ALA A 237 12.83 2.25 -10.81
C ALA A 237 12.38 2.60 -12.24
N ALA A 238 11.67 3.72 -12.37
CA ALA A 238 11.33 4.30 -13.65
C ALA A 238 11.35 5.83 -13.63
N PRO A 239 11.93 6.46 -14.68
CA PRO A 239 11.62 7.86 -14.97
C PRO A 239 10.16 7.94 -15.43
N VAL A 240 9.34 8.73 -14.75
CA VAL A 240 7.93 8.86 -15.08
C VAL A 240 7.57 10.30 -15.41
N LEU A 241 6.67 10.46 -16.38
CA LEU A 241 6.08 11.74 -16.76
C LEU A 241 4.64 11.81 -16.24
N PRO A 242 4.30 12.77 -15.37
CA PRO A 242 2.92 12.95 -14.93
C PRO A 242 2.08 13.56 -16.06
N LEU A 243 0.93 12.94 -16.35
CA LEU A 243 0.07 13.32 -17.48
C LEU A 243 -1.24 13.97 -17.03
N ALA A 244 -1.95 13.33 -16.08
CA ALA A 244 -3.25 13.82 -15.62
C ALA A 244 -3.66 13.22 -14.28
N THR A 245 -4.49 13.93 -13.52
CA THR A 245 -5.23 13.35 -12.40
C THR A 245 -6.29 12.39 -12.93
N HIS A 246 -6.45 11.24 -12.26
CA HIS A 246 -7.47 10.24 -12.60
C HIS A 246 -8.87 10.88 -12.58
N PRO A 247 -9.75 10.59 -13.56
CA PRO A 247 -11.03 11.29 -13.73
C PRO A 247 -11.99 11.11 -12.54
N HIS A 248 -11.98 9.92 -11.93
CA HIS A 248 -12.90 9.56 -10.84
C HIS A 248 -12.25 9.55 -9.43
N ILE A 249 -10.92 9.61 -9.34
CA ILE A 249 -10.19 9.35 -8.08
C ILE A 249 -9.10 10.40 -7.89
N GLY A 250 -9.41 11.47 -7.17
CA GLY A 250 -8.51 12.63 -7.03
C GLY A 250 -7.15 12.34 -6.37
N ASN A 251 -7.00 11.23 -5.65
CA ASN A 251 -5.72 10.81 -5.05
C ASN A 251 -4.84 9.96 -6.00
N ARG A 252 -5.16 9.89 -7.30
CA ARG A 252 -4.38 9.15 -8.29
C ARG A 252 -3.92 10.04 -9.43
N VAL A 253 -2.63 9.97 -9.74
CA VAL A 253 -2.04 10.64 -10.90
C VAL A 253 -1.64 9.57 -11.91
N ILE A 254 -2.05 9.74 -13.14
CA ILE A 254 -1.66 8.88 -14.26
C ILE A 254 -0.32 9.37 -14.78
N VAL A 255 0.64 8.45 -14.81
CA VAL A 255 2.01 8.70 -15.26
C VAL A 255 2.37 7.77 -16.40
N PHE A 256 3.30 8.20 -17.24
CA PHE A 256 3.91 7.40 -18.30
C PHE A 256 5.35 7.05 -17.93
N ASP A 257 5.75 5.79 -18.06
CA ASP A 257 7.14 5.37 -17.92
C ASP A 257 7.93 5.75 -19.19
N LEU A 258 8.86 6.70 -19.03
CA LEU A 258 9.66 7.31 -20.10
C LEU A 258 10.72 6.36 -20.69
N ASP A 259 10.85 5.14 -20.17
CA ASP A 259 11.62 4.08 -20.82
C ASP A 259 10.88 3.50 -22.05
N GLY A 260 9.54 3.61 -22.07
CA GLY A 260 8.71 3.17 -23.19
C GLY A 260 8.64 4.17 -24.34
N ASP A 261 8.12 3.71 -25.48
CA ASP A 261 7.98 4.51 -26.70
C ASP A 261 6.83 5.53 -26.62
N PRO A 262 7.11 6.84 -26.69
CA PRO A 262 6.08 7.90 -26.72
C PRO A 262 5.04 7.73 -27.82
N GLN A 263 5.39 7.14 -28.97
CA GLN A 263 4.48 6.96 -30.10
C GLN A 263 3.27 6.11 -29.73
N MET A 264 3.42 5.19 -28.76
CA MET A 264 2.30 4.40 -28.24
C MET A 264 1.17 5.26 -27.67
N LEU A 265 1.49 6.45 -27.12
CA LEU A 265 0.48 7.39 -26.64
C LEU A 265 0.03 8.39 -27.71
N LEU A 266 0.89 8.71 -28.67
CA LEU A 266 0.59 9.70 -29.70
C LEU A 266 -0.31 9.10 -30.78
N ASP A 267 0.02 7.92 -31.29
CA ASP A 267 -0.60 7.32 -32.48
C ASP A 267 -1.87 6.54 -32.16
N LEU A 268 -1.88 5.75 -31.08
CA LEU A 268 -2.98 4.84 -30.77
C LEU A 268 -4.24 5.58 -30.31
N SER A 269 -5.42 5.10 -30.67
CA SER A 269 -6.70 5.61 -30.16
C SER A 269 -6.89 5.34 -28.66
N VAL A 270 -7.86 6.03 -28.03
CA VAL A 270 -8.26 5.78 -26.64
C VAL A 270 -8.70 4.32 -26.45
N GLU A 271 -9.39 3.78 -27.44
CA GLU A 271 -9.91 2.42 -27.49
C GLU A 271 -8.79 1.38 -27.50
N GLU A 272 -7.80 1.55 -28.38
CA GLU A 272 -6.65 0.65 -28.46
C GLU A 272 -5.78 0.71 -27.20
N ILE A 273 -5.55 1.91 -26.66
CA ILE A 273 -4.80 2.08 -25.41
C ILE A 273 -5.51 1.34 -24.27
N ALA A 274 -6.82 1.55 -24.11
CA ALA A 274 -7.59 0.90 -23.06
C ALA A 274 -7.60 -0.62 -23.21
N GLN A 275 -7.77 -1.14 -24.42
CA GLN A 275 -7.75 -2.58 -24.69
C GLN A 275 -6.40 -3.19 -24.27
N ARG A 276 -5.27 -2.58 -24.68
CA ARG A 276 -3.94 -3.08 -24.34
C ARG A 276 -3.61 -2.93 -22.85
N LEU A 277 -4.14 -1.91 -22.19
CA LEU A 277 -3.93 -1.68 -20.75
C LEU A 277 -4.64 -2.74 -19.88
N TYR A 278 -5.82 -3.23 -20.31
CA TYR A 278 -6.61 -4.18 -19.52
C TYR A 278 -6.49 -5.64 -19.95
N THR A 279 -5.87 -5.92 -21.11
CA THR A 279 -5.49 -7.28 -21.51
C THR A 279 -4.28 -7.74 -20.72
N ARG A 280 -4.21 -9.01 -20.27
CA ARG A 280 -3.02 -9.53 -19.59
C ARG A 280 -1.85 -9.58 -20.56
N ALA A 281 -0.61 -9.42 -20.06
CA ALA A 281 0.55 -9.35 -20.95
C ALA A 281 0.73 -10.62 -21.81
N ALA A 282 0.43 -11.80 -21.26
CA ALA A 282 0.48 -13.08 -21.98
C ALA A 282 -0.61 -13.23 -23.05
N ASP A 283 -1.69 -12.44 -22.95
CA ASP A 283 -2.84 -12.50 -23.87
C ASP A 283 -2.77 -11.40 -24.94
N LEU A 284 -1.71 -10.57 -24.94
CA LEU A 284 -1.50 -9.56 -25.98
C LEU A 284 -1.07 -10.23 -27.29
N PRO A 285 -1.55 -9.75 -28.45
CA PRO A 285 -1.10 -10.25 -29.75
C PRO A 285 0.42 -10.10 -29.92
N GLU A 286 1.02 -10.99 -30.71
CA GLU A 286 2.46 -10.97 -31.00
C GLU A 286 2.88 -9.60 -31.56
N GLY A 287 4.00 -9.07 -31.06
CA GLY A 287 4.50 -7.74 -31.40
C GLY A 287 3.81 -6.57 -30.68
N GLN A 288 2.71 -6.79 -29.96
CA GLN A 288 2.08 -5.75 -29.14
C GLN A 288 2.64 -5.75 -27.72
N GLN A 289 2.87 -4.55 -27.19
CA GLN A 289 3.28 -4.34 -25.81
C GLN A 289 2.21 -3.57 -25.04
N ARG A 290 2.17 -3.81 -23.73
CA ARG A 290 1.31 -3.04 -22.81
C ARG A 290 1.73 -1.57 -22.88
N ILE A 291 0.76 -0.67 -22.94
CA ILE A 291 1.03 0.77 -22.89
C ILE A 291 1.66 1.08 -21.52
N PRO A 292 2.81 1.77 -21.46
CA PRO A 292 3.55 2.01 -20.23
C PRO A 292 2.92 3.14 -19.38
N LEU A 293 1.60 3.07 -19.20
CA LEU A 293 0.82 3.92 -18.31
C LEU A 293 0.66 3.24 -16.95
N LYS A 294 0.74 4.04 -15.90
CA LYS A 294 0.57 3.59 -14.52
C LYS A 294 -0.12 4.65 -13.68
N GLU A 295 -0.93 4.24 -12.71
CA GLU A 295 -1.44 5.13 -11.66
C GLU A 295 -0.44 5.20 -10.49
N VAL A 296 -0.09 6.42 -10.07
CA VAL A 296 0.58 6.70 -8.79
C VAL A 296 -0.47 7.11 -7.77
N HIS A 297 -0.57 6.34 -6.69
CA HIS A 297 -1.58 6.53 -5.65
C HIS A 297 -0.98 7.40 -4.54
N LEU A 298 -1.37 8.67 -4.48
CA LEU A 298 -0.79 9.68 -3.58
C LEU A 298 -0.97 9.33 -2.10
N ASN A 299 -2.00 8.55 -1.75
CA ASN A 299 -2.32 8.11 -0.39
C ASN A 299 -1.75 6.72 -0.03
N LYS A 300 -0.92 6.12 -0.90
CA LYS A 300 -0.23 4.84 -0.64
C LYS A 300 1.30 5.02 -0.61
N VAL A 301 1.75 6.14 -0.05
CA VAL A 301 3.17 6.47 0.19
C VAL A 301 4.10 6.10 -0.97
N PRO A 302 3.84 6.62 -2.19
CA PRO A 302 4.62 6.23 -3.35
C PRO A 302 6.06 6.75 -3.22
N ALA A 303 7.02 5.88 -3.51
CA ALA A 303 8.44 6.22 -3.47
C ALA A 303 8.82 7.09 -4.68
N LEU A 304 8.62 8.41 -4.55
CA LEU A 304 8.90 9.39 -5.58
C LEU A 304 10.13 10.24 -5.24
N VAL A 305 10.89 10.61 -6.27
CA VAL A 305 12.03 11.54 -6.17
C VAL A 305 11.94 12.58 -7.28
N ALA A 306 12.07 13.85 -6.91
CA ALA A 306 12.15 14.93 -7.88
C ALA A 306 13.32 14.69 -8.85
N TRP A 307 13.10 14.90 -10.15
CA TRP A 307 14.10 14.60 -11.17
C TRP A 307 15.42 15.35 -10.97
N ASN A 308 15.34 16.60 -10.56
CA ASN A 308 16.50 17.45 -10.28
C ASN A 308 17.28 17.07 -9.01
N HIS A 309 16.79 16.11 -8.20
CA HIS A 309 17.53 15.57 -7.05
C HIS A 309 18.45 14.40 -7.44
N LEU A 310 18.30 13.84 -8.65
CA LEU A 310 19.15 12.78 -9.15
C LEU A 310 20.50 13.33 -9.62
N ARG A 311 21.56 12.60 -9.33
CA ARG A 311 22.93 12.94 -9.71
C ARG A 311 23.43 11.98 -10.80
N ALA A 312 24.52 12.32 -11.48
CA ALA A 312 25.12 11.45 -12.50
C ALA A 312 25.35 9.99 -12.03
N PRO A 313 25.89 9.72 -10.83
CA PRO A 313 26.03 8.35 -10.34
C PRO A 313 24.70 7.62 -10.09
N ASP A 314 23.63 8.38 -9.82
CA ASP A 314 22.30 7.82 -9.64
C ASP A 314 21.75 7.35 -10.99
N PHE A 315 21.91 8.16 -12.06
CA PHE A 315 21.53 7.77 -13.42
C PHE A 315 22.31 6.56 -13.95
N GLU A 316 23.62 6.54 -13.75
CA GLU A 316 24.49 5.42 -14.15
C GLU A 316 24.06 4.12 -13.47
N ARG A 317 23.85 4.14 -12.14
CA ARG A 317 23.39 2.97 -11.39
C ARG A 317 22.03 2.47 -11.84
N LEU A 318 21.10 3.39 -12.15
CA LEU A 318 19.75 3.05 -12.58
C LEU A 318 19.67 2.63 -14.05
N GLY A 319 20.75 2.79 -14.83
CA GLY A 319 20.74 2.56 -16.27
C GLY A 319 19.84 3.54 -17.03
N ILE A 320 19.68 4.75 -16.51
CA ILE A 320 18.81 5.78 -17.11
C ILE A 320 19.67 6.78 -17.86
N ASP A 321 19.42 6.95 -19.16
CA ASP A 321 19.97 8.07 -19.93
C ASP A 321 19.11 9.33 -19.71
N PRO A 322 19.62 10.36 -19.00
CA PRO A 322 18.84 11.55 -18.70
C PRO A 322 18.54 12.38 -19.96
N VAL A 323 19.41 12.35 -20.98
CA VAL A 323 19.22 13.10 -22.23
C VAL A 323 18.12 12.46 -23.07
N ALA A 324 18.17 11.13 -23.25
CA ALA A 324 17.11 10.41 -23.95
C ALA A 324 15.77 10.53 -23.22
N THR A 325 15.78 10.47 -21.89
CA THR A 325 14.58 10.63 -21.07
C THR A 325 13.93 12.01 -21.26
N GLU A 326 14.71 13.10 -21.18
CA GLU A 326 14.18 14.45 -21.40
C GLU A 326 13.72 14.65 -22.85
N SER A 327 14.40 14.04 -23.83
CA SER A 327 13.96 14.07 -25.23
C SER A 327 12.57 13.45 -25.40
N ARG A 328 12.32 12.27 -24.81
CA ARG A 328 10.99 11.63 -24.81
C ARG A 328 9.95 12.46 -24.06
N ALA A 329 10.32 13.05 -22.92
CA ALA A 329 9.45 13.95 -22.18
C ALA A 329 9.06 15.18 -23.02
N ALA A 330 10.00 15.79 -23.73
CA ALA A 330 9.76 16.93 -24.61
C ALA A 330 8.81 16.60 -25.77
N GLN A 331 8.92 15.40 -26.37
CA GLN A 331 7.99 14.93 -27.41
C GLN A 331 6.54 14.86 -26.89
N LEU A 332 6.33 14.32 -25.69
CA LEU A 332 5.01 14.24 -25.06
C LEU A 332 4.52 15.62 -24.61
N ARG A 333 5.40 16.47 -24.07
CA ARG A 333 5.09 17.83 -23.61
C ARG A 333 4.56 18.72 -24.73
N ALA A 334 5.05 18.55 -25.96
CA ALA A 334 4.52 19.24 -27.14
C ALA A 334 3.02 19.00 -27.39
N HIS A 335 2.46 17.92 -26.84
CA HIS A 335 1.05 17.54 -26.97
C HIS A 335 0.26 17.59 -25.65
N GLY A 336 0.83 18.22 -24.60
CA GLY A 336 0.41 18.08 -23.20
C GLY A 336 -1.12 18.12 -22.96
N PRO A 337 -1.83 19.21 -23.30
CA PRO A 337 -3.27 19.30 -23.04
C PRO A 337 -4.10 18.22 -23.74
N ALA A 338 -3.80 17.93 -25.00
CA ALA A 338 -4.50 16.90 -25.77
C ALA A 338 -4.21 15.50 -25.21
N LEU A 339 -2.95 15.26 -24.79
CA LEU A 339 -2.53 14.00 -24.21
C LEU A 339 -3.16 13.76 -22.83
N ALA A 340 -3.24 14.79 -21.99
CA ALA A 340 -3.88 14.72 -20.69
C ALA A 340 -5.36 14.32 -20.83
N GLU A 341 -6.10 14.92 -21.77
CA GLU A 341 -7.50 14.56 -22.02
C GLU A 341 -7.65 13.16 -22.61
N LYS A 342 -6.79 12.78 -23.56
CA LYS A 342 -6.75 11.42 -24.13
C LYS A 342 -6.60 10.37 -23.04
N VAL A 343 -5.64 10.57 -22.14
CA VAL A 343 -5.38 9.64 -21.02
C VAL A 343 -6.51 9.67 -19.98
N ARG A 344 -7.11 10.82 -19.69
CA ARG A 344 -8.32 10.87 -18.84
C ARG A 344 -9.44 10.01 -19.42
N ARG A 345 -9.70 10.07 -20.72
CA ARG A 345 -10.73 9.25 -21.39
C ARG A 345 -10.45 7.75 -21.34
N VAL A 346 -9.17 7.33 -21.40
CA VAL A 346 -8.78 5.92 -21.21
C VAL A 346 -9.20 5.42 -19.83
N PHE A 347 -8.96 6.21 -18.78
CA PHE A 347 -9.23 5.86 -17.38
C PHE A 347 -10.66 6.20 -16.91
N ALA A 348 -11.45 6.92 -17.70
CA ALA A 348 -12.83 7.26 -17.35
C ALA A 348 -13.80 6.08 -17.54
N ARG A 349 -13.36 5.01 -18.21
CA ARG A 349 -14.19 3.82 -18.49
C ARG A 349 -14.61 3.12 -17.20
N GLU A 350 -15.91 3.01 -17.00
CA GLU A 350 -16.48 2.25 -15.90
C GLU A 350 -16.34 0.75 -16.17
N ARG A 351 -16.01 -0.01 -15.13
CA ARG A 351 -16.13 -1.47 -15.18
C ARG A 351 -17.52 -1.84 -14.65
N PRO A 352 -18.23 -2.77 -15.31
CA PRO A 352 -19.47 -3.29 -14.76
C PRO A 352 -19.22 -3.88 -13.37
N ALA A 353 -20.14 -3.67 -12.44
CA ALA A 353 -20.12 -4.41 -11.18
C ALA A 353 -20.28 -5.91 -11.49
N GLU A 354 -19.40 -6.75 -10.93
CA GLU A 354 -19.48 -8.19 -11.07
C GLU A 354 -20.19 -8.79 -9.86
N GLY A 355 -21.35 -9.41 -10.09
CA GLY A 355 -22.03 -10.24 -9.11
C GLY A 355 -22.99 -9.49 -8.17
N PRO A 356 -23.71 -10.24 -7.31
CA PRO A 356 -24.58 -9.67 -6.29
C PRO A 356 -23.75 -8.90 -5.23
N PRO A 357 -24.32 -7.87 -4.60
CA PRO A 357 -23.65 -7.15 -3.53
C PRO A 357 -23.44 -8.07 -2.33
N ASP A 358 -22.19 -8.19 -1.88
CA ASP A 358 -21.79 -8.85 -0.64
C ASP A 358 -21.26 -7.74 0.29
N PRO A 359 -21.96 -7.42 1.40
CA PRO A 359 -21.56 -6.31 2.28
C PRO A 359 -20.12 -6.40 2.77
N ASP A 360 -19.60 -7.60 3.03
CA ASP A 360 -18.21 -7.81 3.47
C ASP A 360 -17.18 -7.29 2.44
N GLY A 361 -17.53 -7.44 1.16
CA GLY A 361 -16.73 -7.00 0.01
C GLY A 361 -17.01 -5.56 -0.44
N ALA A 362 -18.10 -4.95 0.03
CA ALA A 362 -18.65 -3.70 -0.48
C ALA A 362 -18.03 -2.42 0.14
N LEU A 363 -16.93 -2.54 0.88
CA LEU A 363 -16.22 -1.39 1.50
C LEU A 363 -15.96 -0.25 0.49
N TYR A 364 -15.60 -0.59 -0.74
CA TYR A 364 -15.20 0.36 -1.77
C TYR A 364 -16.33 0.80 -2.71
N ASP A 365 -17.57 0.38 -2.45
CA ASP A 365 -18.74 0.74 -3.25
C ASP A 365 -19.26 2.15 -2.93
N GLY A 366 -18.75 2.77 -1.86
CA GLY A 366 -19.06 4.14 -1.49
C GLY A 366 -18.69 4.45 -0.05
N PHE A 367 -18.45 5.73 0.24
CA PHE A 367 -18.27 6.19 1.62
C PHE A 367 -19.60 6.27 2.35
N LEU A 368 -19.61 5.88 3.63
CA LEU A 368 -20.76 6.11 4.51
C LEU A 368 -21.02 7.60 4.70
N ALA A 369 -22.29 7.98 4.60
CA ALA A 369 -22.76 9.32 4.92
C ALA A 369 -22.52 9.65 6.40
N GLU A 370 -22.35 10.93 6.74
CA GLU A 370 -22.08 11.36 8.12
C GLU A 370 -23.15 10.90 9.12
N GLY A 371 -24.42 10.86 8.69
CA GLY A 371 -25.54 10.39 9.51
C GLY A 371 -25.36 8.93 9.96
N ASP A 372 -25.05 8.03 9.03
CA ASP A 372 -24.82 6.60 9.33
C ASP A 372 -23.51 6.41 10.13
N ARG A 373 -22.46 7.15 9.78
CA ARG A 373 -21.17 7.12 10.50
C ARG A 373 -21.33 7.45 11.99
N ALA A 374 -22.19 8.42 12.32
CA ALA A 374 -22.48 8.78 13.71
C ALA A 374 -23.23 7.67 14.47
N GLN A 375 -24.03 6.83 13.78
CA GLN A 375 -24.72 5.70 14.41
C GLN A 375 -23.78 4.55 14.74
N LEU A 376 -22.67 4.38 14.01
CA LEU A 376 -21.73 3.27 14.22
C LEU A 376 -21.22 3.19 15.67
N ALA A 377 -20.93 4.33 16.30
CA ALA A 377 -20.51 4.35 17.70
C ALA A 377 -21.61 3.87 18.66
N ARG A 378 -22.88 4.12 18.33
CA ARG A 378 -24.01 3.63 19.09
C ARG A 378 -24.17 2.13 18.95
N VAL A 379 -23.93 1.55 17.76
CA VAL A 379 -23.92 0.10 17.54
C VAL A 379 -22.91 -0.56 18.48
N ARG A 380 -21.68 -0.07 18.50
CA ARG A 380 -20.60 -0.65 19.33
C ARG A 380 -20.84 -0.50 20.84
N ALA A 381 -21.62 0.50 21.26
CA ALA A 381 -21.99 0.70 22.65
C ALA A 381 -23.31 0.00 23.04
N CYS A 382 -24.03 -0.56 22.08
CA CYS A 382 -25.31 -1.22 22.28
C CYS A 382 -25.09 -2.67 22.74
N PRO A 383 -25.78 -3.13 23.80
CA PRO A 383 -25.79 -4.55 24.14
C PRO A 383 -26.31 -5.41 22.98
N PRO A 384 -25.76 -6.62 22.75
CA PRO A 384 -26.14 -7.48 21.63
C PRO A 384 -27.65 -7.71 21.50
N GLU A 385 -28.35 -7.89 22.62
CA GLU A 385 -29.80 -8.10 22.69
C GLU A 385 -30.65 -6.93 22.17
N ALA A 386 -30.08 -5.72 22.08
CA ALA A 386 -30.76 -4.51 21.62
C ALA A 386 -30.38 -4.10 20.18
N LEU A 387 -29.39 -4.76 19.56
CA LEU A 387 -28.91 -4.41 18.21
C LEU A 387 -29.99 -4.51 17.12
N ALA A 388 -30.87 -5.51 17.21
CA ALA A 388 -31.93 -5.73 16.22
C ALA A 388 -32.86 -4.52 16.05
N GLN A 389 -33.01 -3.68 17.09
CA GLN A 389 -33.86 -2.49 17.05
C GLN A 389 -33.23 -1.34 16.24
N MET A 390 -31.93 -1.43 15.94
CA MET A 390 -31.18 -0.39 15.23
C MET A 390 -31.19 -0.54 13.70
N ALA A 391 -31.56 -1.71 13.17
CA ALA A 391 -31.46 -2.01 11.73
C ALA A 391 -32.19 -0.97 10.83
N GLY A 392 -33.37 -0.50 11.26
CA GLY A 392 -34.15 0.50 10.52
C GLY A 392 -33.62 1.94 10.58
N SER A 393 -32.50 2.19 11.27
CA SER A 393 -31.95 3.53 11.45
C SER A 393 -30.91 3.92 10.40
N PHE A 394 -30.42 2.96 9.60
CA PHE A 394 -29.39 3.18 8.59
C PHE A 394 -29.98 3.58 7.24
N ARG A 395 -29.29 4.48 6.53
CA ARG A 395 -29.62 4.83 5.14
C ARG A 395 -28.83 4.00 4.14
N ASP A 396 -27.57 3.72 4.45
CA ASP A 396 -26.73 2.86 3.62
C ASP A 396 -27.23 1.40 3.68
N PRO A 397 -27.54 0.77 2.53
CA PRO A 397 -28.12 -0.57 2.49
C PRO A 397 -27.13 -1.67 2.91
N ARG A 398 -25.83 -1.36 3.07
CA ARG A 398 -24.80 -2.32 3.49
C ARG A 398 -24.74 -2.55 5.01
N LEU A 399 -25.42 -1.72 5.80
CA LEU A 399 -25.31 -1.75 7.27
C LEU A 399 -26.36 -2.62 8.00
N PRO A 400 -27.59 -2.85 7.45
CA PRO A 400 -28.56 -3.73 8.10
C PRO A 400 -28.24 -5.23 8.04
N GLU A 401 -27.62 -5.68 6.96
CA GLU A 401 -27.02 -7.03 6.83
C GLU A 401 -25.67 -7.04 7.53
#